data_AF-A0A1R2BWU8-F1
#
_entry.id   AF-A0A1R2BWU8-F1
#
_cell.length_a   1.000
_cell.length_b   1.000
_cell.length_c   1.000
_cell.angle_alpha   90.00
_cell.angle_beta   90.00
_cell.angle_gamma   90.00
#
_symmetry.space_group_name_H-M   'P 1'
#
loop_
_entity.id
_entity.type
_entity.pdbx_description
1 polymer ?
#
loop_
_entity_poly.entity_id
_entity_poly.type
_entity_poly.pdbx_seq_one_letter_code
_entity_poly.pdbx_strand_id
1 'polypeptide(L)'
;MKQNFITLLALLALSVTAGTIKFEDKEETCFVLATRGISNRADEVTNHLSKYPEFVEQDYKNKLIEDAFNYCMEEITVKEAKKFRGTKIRPYEMYEHLVNVAIDKYRIKEELACKEGFNDYKVEIAKRVAMKSLERGPDL
;
A
#
# COMPACT_ATOMS: atom_id res chain seq x y z
N MET A 1 15.66 -48.34 30.26
CA MET A 1 16.64 -47.54 29.51
C MET A 1 15.88 -46.41 28.82
N LYS A 2 15.88 -45.26 29.49
CA LYS A 2 15.22 -44.02 29.09
C LYS A 2 16.28 -43.06 28.52
N GLN A 3 15.82 -42.07 27.77
CA GLN A 3 16.52 -40.83 27.41
C GLN A 3 17.65 -41.00 26.38
N ASN A 4 17.30 -41.00 25.10
CA ASN A 4 18.20 -40.60 24.00
C ASN A 4 17.41 -40.03 22.81
N PHE A 5 16.31 -39.30 23.08
CA PHE A 5 15.46 -38.71 22.03
C PHE A 5 15.14 -37.23 22.24
N ILE A 6 15.87 -36.54 23.13
CA ILE A 6 15.64 -35.12 23.42
C ILE A 6 16.98 -34.38 23.52
N THR A 7 17.79 -34.44 22.46
CA THR A 7 18.97 -33.59 22.31
C THR A 7 19.22 -33.22 20.85
N LEU A 8 18.15 -33.06 20.06
CA LEU A 8 18.25 -32.53 18.69
C LEU A 8 17.26 -31.40 18.39
N LEU A 9 16.76 -30.73 19.44
CA LEU A 9 15.78 -29.64 19.32
C LEU A 9 16.20 -28.35 20.03
N ALA A 10 17.46 -28.27 20.45
CA ALA A 10 17.96 -27.17 21.27
C ALA A 10 19.30 -26.63 20.76
N LEU A 11 19.45 -26.39 19.44
CA LEU A 11 20.59 -25.62 18.91
C LEU A 11 20.37 -25.14 17.45
N LEU A 12 19.14 -24.74 17.13
CA LEU A 12 18.85 -23.86 15.98
C LEU A 12 18.15 -22.57 16.45
N ALA A 13 18.40 -22.18 17.70
CA ALA A 13 18.03 -20.90 18.26
C ALA A 13 19.26 -19.98 18.31
N LEU A 14 19.94 -19.78 17.19
CA LEU A 14 20.86 -18.65 17.00
C LEU A 14 21.03 -18.39 15.50
N SER A 15 20.81 -17.14 15.12
CA SER A 15 21.14 -16.50 13.84
C SER A 15 20.28 -16.80 12.61
N VAL A 16 19.01 -16.33 12.63
CA VAL A 16 18.44 -15.64 11.46
C VAL A 16 17.80 -14.33 11.91
N THR A 17 18.64 -13.34 12.24
CA THR A 17 18.27 -11.91 12.16
C THR A 17 18.31 -11.44 10.70
N ALA A 18 17.72 -12.22 9.79
CA ALA A 18 17.45 -11.77 8.42
C ALA A 18 16.02 -11.24 8.41
N GLY A 19 15.87 -9.92 8.41
CA GLY A 19 14.61 -9.19 8.64
C GLY A 19 13.38 -9.90 8.09
N THR A 20 12.54 -10.40 8.99
CA THR A 20 11.21 -10.91 8.70
C THR A 20 10.44 -9.78 8.06
N ILE A 21 10.30 -9.87 6.73
CA ILE A 21 9.57 -8.87 5.96
C ILE A 21 8.12 -8.98 6.41
N LYS A 22 7.61 -7.92 7.04
CA LYS A 22 6.27 -7.94 7.61
C LYS A 22 5.27 -7.62 6.51
N PHE A 23 4.11 -8.26 6.55
CA PHE A 23 2.98 -7.94 5.67
C PHE A 23 2.67 -6.43 5.67
N GLU A 24 2.87 -5.77 6.81
CA GLU A 24 2.82 -4.32 7.02
C GLU A 24 3.67 -3.52 6.02
N ASP A 25 4.86 -4.01 5.63
CA ASP A 25 5.73 -3.30 4.68
C ASP A 25 5.12 -3.28 3.26
N LYS A 26 4.39 -4.33 2.91
CA LYS A 26 3.67 -4.42 1.64
C LYS A 26 2.47 -3.46 1.64
N GLU A 27 1.69 -3.46 2.72
CA GLU A 27 0.56 -2.55 2.90
C GLU A 27 1.00 -1.08 2.77
N GLU A 28 2.06 -0.69 3.48
CA GLU A 28 2.60 0.67 3.44
C GLU A 28 3.10 1.04 2.04
N THR A 29 3.81 0.13 1.37
CA THR A 29 4.30 0.36 0.01
C THR A 29 3.14 0.59 -0.95
N CYS A 30 2.15 -0.29 -0.94
CA CYS A 30 0.98 -0.16 -1.80
C CYS A 30 0.16 1.09 -1.48
N PHE A 31 0.03 1.47 -0.21
CA PHE A 31 -0.66 2.69 0.18
C PHE A 31 0.04 3.95 -0.33
N VAL A 32 1.37 4.03 -0.21
CA VAL A 32 2.17 5.14 -0.75
C VAL A 32 2.07 5.21 -2.27
N LEU A 33 2.18 4.07 -2.96
CA LEU A 33 2.06 4.03 -4.42
C LEU A 33 0.66 4.45 -4.88
N ALA A 34 -0.41 3.93 -4.25
CA ALA A 34 -1.79 4.26 -4.59
C ALA A 34 -2.07 5.75 -4.43
N THR A 35 -1.66 6.33 -3.30
CA THR A 35 -1.82 7.77 -3.02
C THR A 35 -1.07 8.61 -4.05
N ARG A 36 0.18 8.24 -4.36
CA ARG A 36 1.00 8.97 -5.34
C ARG A 36 0.46 8.85 -6.77
N GLY A 37 -0.03 7.68 -7.16
CA GLY A 37 -0.62 7.48 -8.49
C GLY A 37 -1.82 8.39 -8.74
N ILE A 38 -2.66 8.57 -7.72
CA ILE A 38 -3.81 9.48 -7.80
C ILE A 38 -3.35 10.94 -7.83
N SER A 39 -2.34 11.32 -7.03
CA SER A 39 -1.76 12.66 -7.10
C SER A 39 -1.16 12.98 -8.47
N ASN A 40 -0.52 12.01 -9.13
CA ASN A 40 0.05 12.18 -10.46
C ASN A 40 -1.02 12.24 -11.57
N ARG A 41 -2.23 11.77 -11.30
CA ARG A 41 -3.38 11.77 -12.22
C ARG A 41 -4.44 12.80 -11.81
N ALA A 42 -4.04 13.87 -11.12
CA ALA A 42 -4.96 14.88 -10.59
C ALA A 42 -5.84 15.50 -11.68
N ASP A 43 -5.27 15.86 -12.83
CA ASP A 43 -6.02 16.44 -13.95
C ASP A 43 -7.07 15.48 -14.51
N GLU A 44 -6.72 14.20 -14.64
CA GLU A 44 -7.63 13.15 -15.09
C GLU A 44 -8.80 12.99 -14.11
N VAL A 45 -8.51 12.96 -12.80
CA VAL A 45 -9.51 12.89 -11.73
C VAL A 45 -10.44 14.12 -11.76
N THR A 46 -9.89 15.32 -11.87
CA THR A 46 -10.67 16.56 -11.95
C THR A 46 -11.55 16.60 -13.20
N ASN A 47 -11.01 16.19 -14.35
CA ASN A 47 -11.77 16.11 -15.59
C ASN A 47 -12.92 15.11 -15.50
N HIS A 48 -12.70 13.97 -14.85
CA HIS A 48 -13.77 13.00 -14.63
C HIS A 48 -14.85 13.54 -13.70
N LEU A 49 -14.48 14.09 -12.53
CA LEU A 49 -15.42 14.69 -11.58
C LEU A 49 -16.27 15.81 -12.19
N SER A 50 -15.72 16.58 -13.14
CA SER A 50 -16.49 17.63 -13.83
C SER A 50 -17.70 17.11 -14.61
N LYS A 51 -17.71 15.82 -14.97
CA LYS A 51 -18.82 15.15 -15.67
C LYS A 51 -19.89 14.64 -14.70
N TYR A 52 -19.58 14.55 -13.41
CA TYR A 52 -20.42 13.95 -12.36
C TYR A 52 -20.49 14.90 -11.15
N PRO A 53 -21.21 16.04 -11.24
CA PRO A 53 -21.27 17.05 -10.18
C PRO A 53 -21.84 16.54 -8.84
N GLU A 54 -22.55 15.41 -8.85
CA GLU A 54 -23.07 14.73 -7.69
C GLU A 54 -22.01 13.93 -6.90
N PHE A 55 -20.83 13.71 -7.50
CA PHE A 55 -19.73 13.01 -6.84
C PHE A 55 -19.06 13.91 -5.81
N VAL A 56 -18.83 13.36 -4.62
CA VAL A 56 -18.00 14.00 -3.60
C VAL A 56 -16.55 13.65 -3.90
N GLU A 57 -15.71 14.66 -4.15
CA GLU A 57 -14.29 14.48 -4.50
C GLU A 57 -13.55 13.59 -3.50
N GLN A 58 -13.81 13.77 -2.21
CA GLN A 58 -13.18 12.97 -1.16
C GLN A 58 -13.56 11.49 -1.25
N ASP A 59 -14.82 11.17 -1.51
CA ASP A 59 -15.29 9.78 -1.66
C ASP A 59 -14.71 9.15 -2.92
N TYR A 60 -14.68 9.91 -4.02
CA TYR A 60 -14.07 9.50 -5.28
C TYR A 60 -12.58 9.17 -5.11
N LYS A 61 -11.81 10.06 -4.47
CA LYS A 61 -10.40 9.82 -4.17
C LYS A 61 -10.20 8.63 -3.24
N ASN A 62 -11.01 8.50 -2.19
CA ASN A 62 -10.94 7.36 -1.27
C ASN A 62 -11.15 6.04 -2.01
N LYS A 63 -12.12 5.99 -2.93
CA LYS A 63 -12.40 4.81 -3.71
C LYS A 63 -11.26 4.45 -4.67
N LEU A 64 -10.70 5.45 -5.35
CA LEU A 64 -9.53 5.25 -6.20
C LEU A 64 -8.34 4.73 -5.39
N ILE A 65 -8.10 5.28 -4.20
CA ILE A 65 -7.03 4.80 -3.31
C ILE A 65 -7.27 3.35 -2.93
N GLU A 66 -8.50 2.99 -2.56
CA GLU A 66 -8.88 1.61 -2.22
C GLU A 66 -8.60 0.64 -3.37
N ASP A 67 -9.09 0.94 -4.56
CA ASP A 67 -8.97 0.02 -5.68
C ASP A 67 -7.51 -0.11 -6.15
N ALA A 68 -6.76 1.00 -6.14
CA ALA A 68 -5.33 0.99 -6.46
C ALA A 68 -4.52 0.23 -5.40
N PHE A 69 -4.85 0.42 -4.13
CA PHE A 69 -4.24 -0.29 -3.01
C PHE A 69 -4.49 -1.79 -3.12
N ASN A 70 -5.73 -2.20 -3.33
CA ASN A 70 -6.11 -3.62 -3.42
C ASN A 70 -5.43 -4.28 -4.62
N TYR A 71 -5.43 -3.62 -5.77
CA TYR A 71 -4.74 -4.14 -6.96
C TYR A 71 -3.23 -4.30 -6.71
N CYS A 72 -2.56 -3.29 -6.18
CA CYS A 72 -1.15 -3.41 -5.79
C CYS A 72 -0.93 -4.56 -4.78
N MET A 73 -1.81 -4.70 -3.79
CA MET A 73 -1.73 -5.77 -2.79
C MET A 73 -1.95 -7.16 -3.38
N GLU A 74 -2.63 -7.30 -4.51
CA GLU A 74 -2.76 -8.57 -5.22
C GLU A 74 -1.52 -8.85 -6.08
N GLU A 75 -1.01 -7.84 -6.76
CA GLU A 75 0.06 -7.97 -7.76
C GLU A 75 1.47 -8.12 -7.16
N ILE A 76 1.81 -7.37 -6.11
CA ILE A 76 3.19 -7.38 -5.59
C ILE A 76 3.39 -8.42 -4.50
N THR A 77 4.53 -9.09 -4.49
CA THR A 77 4.93 -9.93 -3.36
C THR A 77 5.53 -9.11 -2.22
N VAL A 78 5.54 -9.67 -1.01
CA VAL A 78 6.23 -9.09 0.15
C VAL A 78 7.73 -8.88 -0.13
N LYS A 79 8.35 -9.77 -0.91
CA LYS A 79 9.75 -9.65 -1.33
C LYS A 79 9.99 -8.49 -2.28
N GLU A 80 9.02 -8.19 -3.16
CA GLU A 80 9.08 -7.04 -4.06
C GLU A 80 8.89 -5.74 -3.30
N ALA A 81 7.96 -5.66 -2.34
CA ALA A 81 7.77 -4.51 -1.45
C ALA A 81 9.09 -4.06 -0.78
N LYS A 82 9.98 -5.01 -0.43
CA LYS A 82 11.31 -4.71 0.12
C LYS A 82 12.22 -3.92 -0.83
N LYS A 83 12.09 -4.09 -2.15
CA LYS A 83 12.86 -3.32 -3.14
C LYS A 83 12.49 -1.83 -3.15
N PHE A 84 11.35 -1.49 -2.54
CA PHE A 84 10.86 -0.12 -2.38
C PHE A 84 11.27 0.49 -1.03
N ARG A 85 11.66 -0.33 -0.04
CA ARG A 85 12.23 0.18 1.22
C ARG A 85 13.58 0.85 0.93
N GLY A 86 13.66 2.15 1.23
CA GLY A 86 14.94 2.84 1.42
C GLY A 86 15.74 3.19 0.16
N THR A 87 15.11 3.34 -1.01
CA THR A 87 15.82 3.92 -2.16
C THR A 87 15.08 5.15 -2.67
N LYS A 88 15.85 6.23 -2.88
CA LYS A 88 15.50 7.45 -3.61
C LYS A 88 14.40 7.17 -4.62
N ILE A 89 13.38 8.03 -4.62
CA ILE A 89 12.22 8.03 -5.51
C ILE A 89 12.57 7.34 -6.84
N ARG A 90 12.27 6.05 -6.92
CA ARG A 90 12.28 5.38 -8.21
C ARG A 90 11.18 6.06 -9.04
N PRO A 91 11.41 6.28 -10.35
CA PRO A 91 10.46 6.97 -11.19
C PRO A 91 9.08 6.34 -11.04
N TYR A 92 8.04 7.16 -10.88
CA TYR A 92 6.66 6.69 -10.71
C TYR A 92 6.24 5.76 -11.85
N GLU A 93 6.75 6.05 -13.04
CA GLU A 93 6.59 5.33 -14.29
C GLU A 93 6.95 3.84 -14.15
N MET A 94 7.86 3.48 -13.24
CA MET A 94 8.20 2.07 -12.99
C MET A 94 7.06 1.28 -12.33
N TYR A 95 6.12 1.96 -11.68
CA TYR A 95 5.10 1.35 -10.82
C TYR A 95 3.69 1.84 -11.11
N GLU A 96 3.52 2.74 -12.06
CA GLU A 96 2.23 3.24 -12.51
C GLU A 96 1.25 2.09 -12.82
N HIS A 97 1.72 1.04 -13.50
CA HIS A 97 0.90 -0.12 -13.83
C HIS A 97 0.30 -0.81 -12.60
N LEU A 98 0.91 -0.71 -11.41
CA LEU A 98 0.41 -1.32 -10.16
C LEU A 98 -0.67 -0.49 -9.48
N VAL A 99 -0.93 0.73 -9.94
CA VAL A 99 -1.85 1.69 -9.31
C VAL A 99 -2.73 2.45 -10.30
N ASN A 100 -2.64 2.12 -11.59
CA ASN A 100 -3.42 2.75 -12.64
C ASN A 100 -4.84 2.14 -12.72
N VAL A 101 -5.72 2.60 -11.83
CA VAL A 101 -7.13 2.25 -11.85
C VAL A 101 -7.84 3.01 -12.97
N ALA A 102 -8.61 2.31 -13.80
CA ALA A 102 -9.45 2.94 -14.82
C ALA A 102 -10.56 3.80 -14.17
N ILE A 103 -10.56 5.11 -14.41
CA ILE A 103 -11.51 6.06 -13.83
C ILE A 103 -12.92 5.97 -14.43
N ASP A 104 -13.01 5.60 -15.72
CA ASP A 104 -14.26 5.58 -16.48
C ASP A 104 -15.25 4.48 -16.04
N LYS A 105 -14.82 3.63 -15.10
CA LYS A 105 -15.65 2.60 -14.48
C LYS A 105 -16.58 3.16 -13.41
N TYR A 106 -16.30 4.35 -12.86
CA TYR A 106 -17.15 4.99 -11.85
C TYR A 106 -18.13 5.95 -12.51
N ARG A 107 -19.40 5.59 -12.54
CA ARG A 107 -20.47 6.34 -13.22
C ARG A 107 -21.66 6.63 -12.32
N ILE A 108 -21.75 5.96 -11.17
CA ILE A 108 -22.79 6.18 -10.16
C ILE A 108 -22.18 6.28 -8.76
N LYS A 109 -22.90 6.94 -7.84
CA LYS A 109 -22.41 7.25 -6.49
C LYS A 109 -22.13 5.99 -5.67
N GLU A 110 -22.89 4.93 -5.87
CA GLU A 110 -22.78 3.65 -5.18
C GLU A 110 -21.42 2.99 -5.44
N GLU A 111 -20.81 3.23 -6.60
CA GLU A 111 -19.49 2.68 -6.94
C GLU A 111 -18.35 3.39 -6.19
N LEU A 112 -18.63 4.56 -5.60
CA LEU A 112 -17.67 5.32 -4.78
C LEU A 112 -17.64 4.88 -3.33
N ALA A 113 -18.51 3.95 -2.94
CA ALA A 113 -18.47 3.36 -1.61
C ALA A 113 -17.20 2.51 -1.44
N CYS A 114 -16.38 2.91 -0.48
CA CYS A 114 -15.31 2.03 0.00
C CYS A 114 -15.88 0.78 0.67
N LYS A 115 -15.13 -0.32 0.65
CA LYS A 115 -15.46 -1.47 1.50
C LYS A 115 -15.51 -1.04 2.96
N GLU A 116 -16.38 -1.70 3.71
CA GLU A 116 -16.51 -1.50 5.15
C GLU A 116 -15.15 -1.65 5.85
N GLY A 117 -14.83 -0.72 6.74
CA GLY A 117 -13.56 -0.70 7.49
C GLY A 117 -12.35 -0.17 6.72
N PHE A 118 -12.41 0.02 5.40
CA PHE A 118 -11.26 0.53 4.64
C PHE A 118 -10.83 1.94 5.08
N ASN A 119 -11.80 2.81 5.38
CA ASN A 119 -11.52 4.18 5.81
C ASN A 119 -10.81 4.27 7.18
N ASP A 120 -11.04 3.32 8.08
CA ASP A 120 -10.31 3.24 9.34
C ASP A 120 -8.94 2.61 9.13
N TYR A 121 -8.90 1.55 8.32
CA TYR A 121 -7.67 0.84 8.00
C TYR A 121 -6.64 1.72 7.27
N LYS A 122 -7.06 2.56 6.32
CA LYS A 122 -6.17 3.51 5.64
C LYS A 122 -5.55 4.52 6.62
N VAL A 123 -6.29 4.92 7.66
CA VAL A 123 -5.78 5.83 8.71
C VAL A 123 -4.68 5.15 9.52
N GLU A 124 -4.88 3.87 9.87
CA GLU A 124 -3.85 3.08 10.55
C GLU A 124 -2.59 2.89 9.70
N ILE A 125 -2.74 2.61 8.39
CA ILE A 125 -1.59 2.52 7.48
C ILE A 125 -0.87 3.89 7.40
N ALA A 126 -1.61 4.99 7.23
CA ALA A 126 -1.06 6.33 7.15
C ALA A 126 -0.24 6.71 8.40
N LYS A 127 -0.73 6.34 9.59
CA LYS A 127 0.02 6.53 10.86
C LYS A 127 1.36 5.79 10.83
N ARG A 128 1.38 4.52 10.40
CA ARG A 128 2.63 3.74 10.31
C ARG A 128 3.62 4.32 9.29
N VAL A 129 3.12 4.76 8.13
CA VAL A 129 3.94 5.43 7.10
C VAL A 129 4.56 6.72 7.65
N ALA A 130 3.78 7.53 8.36
CA ALA A 130 4.25 8.77 8.96
C ALA A 130 5.32 8.52 10.03
N MET A 131 5.10 7.56 10.94
CA MET A 131 6.08 7.16 11.96
C MET A 131 7.41 6.73 11.34
N LYS A 132 7.36 5.87 10.31
CA LYS A 132 8.56 5.42 9.59
C LYS A 132 9.28 6.53 8.83
N SER A 133 8.57 7.57 8.40
CA SER A 133 9.18 8.74 7.76
C SER A 133 9.92 9.60 8.78
N LEU A 134 9.36 9.78 9.99
CA LEU A 134 10.03 10.48 11.09
C LEU A 134 11.30 9.75 11.56
N GLU A 135 11.29 8.42 11.58
CA GLU A 135 12.46 7.60 11.93
C GLU A 135 13.61 7.70 10.94
N ARG A 136 13.32 8.00 9.66
CA ARG A 136 14.35 8.10 8.60
C ARG A 136 15.03 9.47 8.51
N GLY A 137 14.50 10.48 9.21
CA GLY A 137 14.95 11.86 9.10
C GLY A 137 14.51 12.53 7.79
N PRO A 138 14.65 13.85 7.64
CA PRO A 138 14.39 14.51 6.36
C PRO A 138 15.44 14.03 5.35
N ASP A 139 14.98 13.34 4.30
CA ASP A 139 15.77 13.08 3.11
C ASP A 139 16.13 14.44 2.47
N LEU A 140 17.31 14.99 2.80
CA LEU A 140 17.97 16.12 2.11
C LEU A 140 18.84 15.59 0.97
#